data_AF-A0A2D5GWJ7-F1
#
_entry.id   AF-A0A2D5GWJ7-F1
#
_cell.length_a   1.000
_cell.length_b   1.000
_cell.length_c   1.000
_cell.angle_alpha   90.00
_cell.angle_beta   90.00
_cell.angle_gamma   90.00
#
_symmetry.space_group_name_H-M   'P 1'
#
loop_
_entity.id
_entity.type
_entity.pdbx_description
1 polymer ?
#
loop_
_entity_poly.entity_id
_entity_poly.type
_entity_poly.pdbx_seq_one_letter_code
_entity_poly.pdbx_strand_id
1 'polypeptide(L)'
;DACKISYSHTPKGSPSFTKAFLANHGHPIAKMVMDARELNKAHSTFIDTIIKHEHKGRIHADIRQLKGEAGGTVTGRLSMSNPNLQQVPARNKKLGPLIRSLFLPEEGQQWCSADFNQQEPRVLTHFAYRQKLEGTDIIAEAYISGKADFHAEVADLVGINRKTAKTIGLGIMYGMGKGKLADQLGVDVEEARDILVRFNTYAPFVRQMADSVMRSASTKGYIKTLLGRRCHFDMWEPLQYGTGRPLKKKEALHEYNGEIKRAFVYKALNKLIQGSAADMTKKAMLDCFNASYEPLLQVHDELVFSVSSKEEVKAIIKIMEESVSLEVPNKVDAELGKNWGESMS
;
A
#
# COMPACT_ATOMS: atom_id res chain seq x y z
N ASP A 1 28.00 -1.22 30.15
CA ASP A 1 26.57 -1.20 30.57
C ASP A 1 26.27 -2.42 31.46
N ALA A 2 25.27 -2.34 32.34
CA ALA A 2 25.03 -3.32 33.42
C ALA A 2 24.77 -4.75 32.90
N CYS A 3 24.22 -4.88 31.70
CA CYS A 3 23.94 -6.16 31.06
C CYS A 3 25.04 -6.65 30.11
N LYS A 4 26.12 -5.87 29.91
CA LYS A 4 27.23 -6.18 28.98
C LYS A 4 26.75 -6.61 27.59
N ILE A 5 25.79 -5.88 27.03
CA ILE A 5 25.19 -6.19 25.73
C ILE A 5 25.97 -5.46 24.63
N SER A 6 26.34 -6.16 23.56
CA SER A 6 26.94 -5.53 22.38
C SER A 6 25.87 -4.87 21.52
N TYR A 7 26.06 -3.61 21.11
CA TYR A 7 25.10 -2.87 20.28
C TYR A 7 25.80 -1.94 19.29
N SER A 8 25.11 -1.64 18.19
CA SER A 8 25.59 -0.69 17.19
C SER A 8 25.24 0.75 17.57
N HIS A 9 25.89 1.71 16.90
CA HIS A 9 25.63 3.14 17.08
C HIS A 9 25.02 3.72 15.80
N THR A 10 24.21 4.75 15.96
CA THR A 10 23.69 5.56 14.85
C THR A 10 24.81 6.38 14.20
N PRO A 11 24.62 6.94 12.99
CA PRO A 11 25.61 7.85 12.37
C PRO A 11 25.98 9.05 13.25
N LYS A 12 25.13 9.41 14.23
CA LYS A 12 25.35 10.47 15.21
C LYS A 12 26.03 9.99 16.51
N GLY A 13 26.46 8.73 16.57
CA GLY A 13 27.18 8.16 17.71
C GLY A 13 26.31 7.72 18.90
N SER A 14 24.97 7.86 18.83
CA SER A 14 24.08 7.35 19.89
C SER A 14 23.85 5.84 19.76
N PRO A 15 23.70 5.08 20.87
CA PRO A 15 23.33 3.66 20.83
C PRO A 15 22.07 3.39 19.99
N SER A 16 22.07 2.32 19.20
CA SER A 16 21.02 1.99 18.24
C SER A 16 20.31 0.68 18.61
N PHE A 17 19.11 0.80 19.18
CA PHE A 17 18.25 -0.33 19.53
C PHE A 17 17.09 -0.44 18.54
N THR A 18 17.42 -0.79 17.29
CA THR A 18 16.42 -0.95 16.22
C THR A 18 15.48 -2.12 16.51
N LYS A 19 14.33 -2.17 15.82
CA LYS A 19 13.41 -3.32 15.94
C LYS A 19 14.08 -4.64 15.55
N ALA A 20 14.91 -4.62 14.49
CA ALA A 20 15.65 -5.79 14.04
C ALA A 20 16.69 -6.24 15.07
N PHE A 21 17.44 -5.28 15.66
CA PHE A 21 18.37 -5.58 16.76
C PHE A 21 17.63 -6.27 17.90
N LEU A 22 16.57 -5.66 18.41
CA LEU A 22 15.85 -6.20 19.57
C LEU A 22 15.20 -7.57 19.28
N ALA A 23 14.68 -7.77 18.07
CA ALA A 23 14.04 -9.03 17.68
C ALA A 23 15.03 -10.19 17.56
N ASN A 24 16.26 -9.91 17.14
CA ASN A 24 17.29 -10.92 16.91
C ASN A 24 18.22 -11.09 18.12
N HIS A 25 18.12 -10.22 19.12
CA HIS A 25 18.98 -10.29 20.30
C HIS A 25 18.51 -11.38 21.26
N GLY A 26 19.35 -12.36 21.55
CA GLY A 26 19.02 -13.49 22.45
C GLY A 26 18.89 -13.12 23.94
N HIS A 27 18.99 -11.84 24.31
CA HIS A 27 18.98 -11.43 25.73
C HIS A 27 17.55 -11.11 26.17
N PRO A 28 17.06 -11.61 27.32
CA PRO A 28 15.67 -11.42 27.76
C PRO A 28 15.20 -9.96 27.80
N ILE A 29 16.09 -9.04 28.20
CA ILE A 29 15.79 -7.60 28.24
C ILE A 29 15.37 -7.03 26.89
N ALA A 30 15.90 -7.56 25.77
CA ALA A 30 15.55 -7.07 24.44
C ALA A 30 14.08 -7.36 24.11
N LYS A 31 13.61 -8.55 24.49
CA LYS A 31 12.19 -8.94 24.37
C LYS A 31 11.30 -8.09 25.28
N MET A 32 11.69 -7.86 26.54
CA MET A 32 10.96 -6.99 27.46
C MET A 32 10.83 -5.56 26.92
N VAL A 33 11.90 -5.00 26.33
CA VAL A 33 11.87 -3.68 25.70
C VAL A 33 10.94 -3.66 24.49
N MET A 34 10.90 -4.72 23.68
CA MET A 34 9.95 -4.83 22.57
C MET A 34 8.50 -4.83 23.08
N ASP A 35 8.19 -5.66 24.07
CA ASP A 35 6.84 -5.78 24.63
C ASP A 35 6.39 -4.42 25.22
N ALA A 36 7.27 -3.75 25.98
CA ALA A 36 7.01 -2.43 26.52
C ALA A 36 6.80 -1.37 25.42
N ARG A 37 7.59 -1.39 24.34
CA ARG A 37 7.40 -0.48 23.20
C ARG A 37 6.08 -0.72 22.47
N GLU A 38 5.66 -1.98 22.33
CA GLU A 38 4.39 -2.32 21.70
C GLU A 38 3.21 -1.86 22.55
N LEU A 39 3.25 -2.09 23.87
CA LEU A 39 2.22 -1.62 24.81
C LEU A 39 2.14 -0.09 24.86
N ASN A 40 3.29 0.58 24.99
CA ASN A 40 3.33 2.05 24.98
C ASN A 40 2.78 2.62 23.68
N LYS A 41 3.11 2.01 22.53
CA LYS A 41 2.55 2.43 21.24
C LYS A 41 1.04 2.19 21.18
N ALA A 42 0.56 1.04 21.63
CA ALA A 42 -0.87 0.73 21.71
C ALA A 42 -1.63 1.78 22.53
N HIS A 43 -1.12 2.11 23.71
CA HIS A 43 -1.71 3.12 24.59
C HIS A 43 -1.62 4.52 23.98
N SER A 44 -0.41 5.04 23.77
CA SER A 44 -0.21 6.46 23.48
C SER A 44 -0.54 6.85 22.05
N THR A 45 -0.26 5.97 21.08
CA THR A 45 -0.47 6.30 19.66
C THR A 45 -1.91 6.04 19.25
N PHE A 46 -2.52 4.97 19.77
CA PHE A 46 -3.85 4.54 19.34
C PHE A 46 -4.91 4.90 20.38
N ILE A 47 -4.89 4.30 21.58
CA ILE A 47 -5.99 4.45 22.54
C ILE A 47 -6.18 5.91 22.96
N ASP A 48 -5.12 6.58 23.43
CA ASP A 48 -5.20 7.99 23.88
C ASP A 48 -5.64 8.92 22.74
N THR A 49 -5.10 8.72 21.54
CA THR A 49 -5.46 9.55 20.38
C THR A 49 -6.90 9.29 19.96
N ILE A 50 -7.39 8.04 19.98
CA ILE A 50 -8.77 7.71 19.64
C ILE A 50 -9.73 8.38 20.63
N ILE A 51 -9.50 8.20 21.94
CA ILE A 51 -10.35 8.76 23.00
C ILE A 51 -10.36 10.28 22.93
N LYS A 52 -9.22 10.91 22.67
CA LYS A 52 -9.13 12.38 22.57
C LYS A 52 -10.01 12.98 21.45
N HIS A 53 -10.29 12.21 20.40
CA HIS A 53 -11.09 12.65 19.25
C HIS A 53 -12.45 11.96 19.19
N GLU A 54 -12.87 11.39 20.32
CA GLU A 54 -14.24 10.96 20.53
C GLU A 54 -15.12 12.18 20.85
N HIS A 55 -16.29 12.22 20.25
CA HIS A 55 -17.34 13.19 20.55
C HIS A 55 -18.72 12.53 20.42
N LYS A 56 -19.48 12.50 21.52
CA LYS A 56 -20.86 11.99 21.58
C LYS A 56 -21.04 10.56 21.05
N GLY A 57 -20.13 9.68 21.43
CA GLY A 57 -20.11 8.27 21.05
C GLY A 57 -19.49 8.01 19.68
N ARG A 58 -18.93 9.01 18.98
CA ARG A 58 -18.34 8.85 17.64
C ARG A 58 -16.90 9.34 17.61
N ILE A 59 -16.06 8.63 16.86
CA ILE A 59 -14.65 9.01 16.66
C ILE A 59 -14.55 9.78 15.35
N HIS A 60 -14.02 11.01 15.41
CA HIS A 60 -13.90 11.88 14.24
C HIS A 60 -12.43 12.04 13.85
N ALA A 61 -12.08 11.65 12.63
CA ALA A 61 -10.74 11.82 12.08
C ALA A 61 -10.69 12.96 11.06
N ASP A 62 -9.54 13.64 10.99
CA ASP A 62 -9.25 14.60 9.93
C ASP A 62 -8.91 13.85 8.63
N ILE A 63 -9.80 13.89 7.65
CA ILE A 63 -9.55 13.31 6.32
C ILE A 63 -8.92 14.36 5.41
N ARG A 64 -7.75 14.05 4.85
CA ARG A 64 -7.02 14.94 3.95
C ARG A 64 -7.00 14.37 2.55
N GLN A 65 -7.56 15.14 1.62
CA GLN A 65 -7.69 14.74 0.22
C GLN A 65 -6.52 15.17 -0.66
N LEU A 66 -5.84 16.27 -0.29
CA LEU A 66 -4.73 16.87 -1.04
C LEU A 66 -3.47 16.90 -0.18
N LYS A 67 -2.31 16.92 -0.84
CA LYS A 67 -1.04 17.25 -0.18
C LYS A 67 -0.96 18.76 0.05
N GLY A 68 -0.86 19.17 1.30
CA GLY A 68 -0.57 20.53 1.73
C GLY A 68 0.52 20.56 2.80
N GLU A 69 0.73 21.73 3.41
CA GLU A 69 1.72 21.93 4.47
C GLU A 69 1.44 21.07 5.71
N ALA A 70 0.16 20.86 6.01
CA ALA A 70 -0.25 20.03 7.13
C ALA A 70 0.02 18.53 6.90
N GLY A 71 0.18 18.06 5.65
CA GLY A 71 0.37 16.65 5.28
C GLY A 71 -0.45 16.26 4.03
N GLY A 72 -0.74 14.97 3.86
CA GLY A 72 -1.48 14.45 2.69
C GLY A 72 -0.62 13.68 1.68
N THR A 73 -1.26 13.02 0.72
CA THR A 73 -0.56 12.12 -0.22
C THR A 73 -0.38 12.74 -1.60
N VAL A 74 0.75 12.44 -2.26
CA VAL A 74 1.00 12.84 -3.67
C VAL A 74 0.29 11.90 -4.64
N THR A 75 -0.03 10.67 -4.21
CA THR A 75 -0.60 9.63 -5.07
C THR A 75 -2.10 9.75 -5.25
N GLY A 76 -2.76 10.66 -4.52
CA GLY A 76 -4.21 10.86 -4.60
C GLY A 76 -5.00 10.01 -3.61
N ARG A 77 -4.35 9.19 -2.78
CA ARG A 77 -4.98 8.52 -1.63
C ARG A 77 -5.45 9.53 -0.58
N LEU A 78 -6.53 9.21 0.11
CA LEU A 78 -6.88 9.91 1.35
C LEU A 78 -5.84 9.57 2.42
N SER A 79 -5.54 10.53 3.28
CA SER A 79 -4.79 10.27 4.53
C SER A 79 -5.59 10.75 5.71
N MET A 80 -5.51 10.03 6.83
CA MET A 80 -6.18 10.40 8.06
C MET A 80 -5.20 10.81 9.16
N SER A 81 -5.60 11.75 9.99
CA SER A 81 -4.89 12.17 11.21
C SER A 81 -5.91 12.49 12.30
N ASN A 82 -5.45 12.55 13.56
CA ASN A 82 -6.26 13.03 14.68
C ASN A 82 -7.65 12.35 14.80
N PRO A 83 -7.74 11.01 14.93
CA PRO A 83 -6.68 10.01 14.96
C PRO A 83 -6.37 9.42 13.56
N ASN A 84 -5.23 8.77 13.40
CA ASN A 84 -4.92 8.07 12.15
C ASN A 84 -5.58 6.68 12.10
N LEU A 85 -6.84 6.64 11.66
CA LEU A 85 -7.63 5.41 11.59
C LEU A 85 -7.16 4.42 10.51
N GLN A 86 -6.39 4.87 9.53
CA GLN A 86 -5.82 4.00 8.50
C GLN A 86 -4.65 3.13 9.02
N GLN A 87 -4.12 3.44 10.19
CA GLN A 87 -2.96 2.74 10.77
C GLN A 87 -3.30 1.89 12.00
N VAL A 88 -4.60 1.70 12.29
CA VAL A 88 -5.05 0.90 13.43
C VAL A 88 -4.44 -0.52 13.34
N PRO A 89 -3.80 -1.04 14.41
CA PRO A 89 -2.98 -2.23 14.31
C PRO A 89 -3.77 -3.48 13.91
N ALA A 90 -3.31 -4.17 12.86
CA ALA A 90 -3.83 -5.48 12.45
C ALA A 90 -2.96 -6.65 12.92
N ARG A 91 -1.64 -6.43 13.01
CA ARG A 91 -0.65 -7.52 13.03
C ARG A 91 -0.37 -8.10 14.41
N ASN A 92 -0.57 -7.32 15.48
CA ASN A 92 -0.40 -7.83 16.84
C ASN A 92 -1.66 -8.64 17.18
N LYS A 93 -1.49 -9.96 17.31
CA LYS A 93 -2.59 -10.92 17.50
C LYS A 93 -3.44 -10.68 18.76
N LYS A 94 -2.91 -9.95 19.74
CA LYS A 94 -3.61 -9.66 21.00
C LYS A 94 -4.15 -8.23 21.01
N LEU A 95 -3.30 -7.24 20.81
CA LEU A 95 -3.68 -5.82 20.94
C LEU A 95 -4.45 -5.31 19.71
N GLY A 96 -4.15 -5.81 18.51
CA GLY A 96 -4.81 -5.37 17.28
C GLY A 96 -6.31 -5.60 17.30
N PRO A 97 -6.78 -6.85 17.51
CA PRO A 97 -8.20 -7.15 17.65
C PRO A 97 -8.88 -6.32 18.74
N LEU A 98 -8.27 -6.20 19.92
CA LEU A 98 -8.83 -5.43 21.05
C LEU A 98 -9.04 -3.95 20.71
N ILE A 99 -8.06 -3.30 20.07
CA ILE A 99 -8.19 -1.89 19.67
C ILE A 99 -9.24 -1.74 18.56
N ARG A 100 -9.28 -2.67 17.60
CA ARG A 100 -10.29 -2.64 16.52
C ARG A 100 -11.70 -2.88 17.04
N SER A 101 -11.88 -3.67 18.10
CA SER A 101 -13.19 -3.88 18.72
C SER A 101 -13.79 -2.63 19.39
N LEU A 102 -13.03 -1.53 19.52
CA LEU A 102 -13.56 -0.23 19.94
C LEU A 102 -14.46 0.43 18.88
N PHE A 103 -14.36 -0.01 17.63
CA PHE A 103 -15.13 0.54 16.52
C PHE A 103 -16.36 -0.32 16.27
N LEU A 104 -17.51 0.25 16.58
CA LEU A 104 -18.82 -0.38 16.52
C LEU A 104 -19.61 0.14 15.31
N PRO A 105 -20.50 -0.69 14.73
CA PRO A 105 -21.51 -0.19 13.80
C PRO A 105 -22.58 0.64 14.54
N GLU A 106 -23.53 1.19 13.78
CA GLU A 106 -24.73 1.82 14.35
C GLU A 106 -25.56 0.80 15.14
N GLU A 107 -26.37 1.29 16.08
CA GLU A 107 -27.20 0.46 16.95
C GLU A 107 -28.10 -0.48 16.13
N GLY A 108 -28.09 -1.77 16.48
CA GLY A 108 -28.85 -2.81 15.77
C GLY A 108 -28.30 -3.23 14.41
N GLN A 109 -27.17 -2.68 13.96
CA GLN A 109 -26.54 -2.99 12.68
C GLN A 109 -25.27 -3.85 12.84
N GLN A 110 -24.70 -4.29 11.72
CA GLN A 110 -23.45 -5.04 11.67
C GLN A 110 -22.35 -4.22 11.02
N TRP A 111 -21.11 -4.44 11.46
CA TRP A 111 -19.92 -3.91 10.82
C TRP A 111 -19.68 -4.66 9.52
N CYS A 112 -19.58 -3.95 8.39
CA CYS A 112 -19.26 -4.50 7.09
C CYS A 112 -17.96 -3.89 6.57
N SER A 113 -16.93 -4.71 6.41
CA SER A 113 -15.66 -4.36 5.77
C SER A 113 -15.65 -4.89 4.35
N ALA A 114 -15.79 -4.02 3.34
CA ALA A 114 -15.75 -4.38 1.92
C ALA A 114 -14.41 -3.96 1.31
N ASP A 115 -13.60 -4.91 0.83
CA ASP A 115 -12.24 -4.67 0.33
C ASP A 115 -12.06 -5.15 -1.12
N PHE A 116 -11.32 -4.40 -1.92
CA PHE A 116 -11.01 -4.81 -3.29
C PHE A 116 -9.99 -5.95 -3.30
N ASN A 117 -10.42 -7.11 -3.79
CA ASN A 117 -9.56 -8.26 -3.93
C ASN A 117 -8.46 -8.01 -4.99
N GLN A 118 -7.20 -8.00 -4.54
CA GLN A 118 -6.03 -7.82 -5.42
C GLN A 118 -6.11 -6.54 -6.29
N GLN A 119 -6.55 -5.41 -5.71
CA GLN A 119 -6.79 -4.15 -6.43
C GLN A 119 -5.58 -3.72 -7.29
N GLU A 120 -4.39 -3.62 -6.68
CA GLU A 120 -3.18 -3.16 -7.37
C GLU A 120 -2.73 -4.10 -8.51
N PRO A 121 -2.66 -5.44 -8.32
CA PRO A 121 -2.45 -6.40 -9.41
C PRO A 121 -3.45 -6.31 -10.57
N ARG A 122 -4.76 -6.13 -10.29
CA ARG A 122 -5.78 -5.99 -11.34
C ARG A 122 -5.58 -4.71 -12.15
N VAL A 123 -5.25 -3.60 -11.48
CA VAL A 123 -4.93 -2.33 -12.15
C VAL A 123 -3.69 -2.47 -13.03
N LEU A 124 -2.64 -3.16 -12.56
CA LEU A 124 -1.45 -3.43 -13.36
C LEU A 124 -1.78 -4.25 -14.61
N THR A 125 -2.56 -5.32 -14.42
CA THR A 125 -3.00 -6.21 -15.51
C THR A 125 -3.85 -5.44 -16.52
N HIS A 126 -4.78 -4.58 -16.09
CA HIS A 126 -5.56 -3.72 -16.98
C HIS A 126 -4.64 -2.90 -17.91
N PHE A 127 -3.66 -2.18 -17.36
CA PHE A 127 -2.79 -1.33 -18.17
C PHE A 127 -1.86 -2.12 -19.09
N ALA A 128 -1.37 -3.27 -18.64
CA ALA A 128 -0.51 -4.15 -19.42
C ALA A 128 -1.28 -4.81 -20.56
N TYR A 129 -2.51 -5.27 -20.30
CA TYR A 129 -3.38 -5.93 -21.27
C TYR A 129 -3.81 -4.97 -22.38
N ARG A 130 -4.18 -3.72 -22.02
CA ARG A 130 -4.48 -2.67 -23.01
C ARG A 130 -3.30 -2.32 -23.93
N GLN A 131 -2.08 -2.46 -23.43
CA GLN A 131 -0.86 -2.27 -24.23
C GLN A 131 -0.41 -3.53 -24.96
N LYS A 132 -1.12 -4.66 -24.79
CA LYS A 132 -0.78 -5.96 -25.37
C LYS A 132 0.65 -6.38 -25.03
N LEU A 133 1.05 -6.16 -23.77
CA LEU A 133 2.37 -6.56 -23.30
C LEU A 133 2.45 -8.08 -23.19
N GLU A 134 3.61 -8.63 -23.55
CA GLU A 134 3.86 -10.07 -23.58
C GLU A 134 3.55 -10.74 -22.25
N GLY A 135 2.91 -11.91 -22.31
CA GLY A 135 2.57 -12.71 -21.13
C GLY A 135 1.38 -12.19 -20.31
N THR A 136 0.77 -11.06 -20.70
CA THR A 136 -0.37 -10.51 -19.94
C THR A 136 -1.65 -11.32 -20.16
N ASP A 137 -1.84 -11.93 -21.34
CA ASP A 137 -3.08 -12.65 -21.70
C ASP A 137 -3.40 -13.77 -20.70
N ILE A 138 -2.39 -14.56 -20.31
CA ILE A 138 -2.53 -15.67 -19.36
C ILE A 138 -3.08 -15.17 -18.00
N ILE A 139 -2.53 -14.07 -17.49
CA ILE A 139 -2.96 -13.48 -16.21
C ILE A 139 -4.35 -12.85 -16.34
N ALA A 140 -4.61 -12.16 -17.46
CA ALA A 140 -5.92 -11.56 -17.71
C ALA A 140 -7.02 -12.63 -17.79
N GLU A 141 -6.79 -13.73 -18.51
CA GLU A 141 -7.68 -14.88 -18.59
C GLU A 141 -7.89 -15.57 -17.23
N ALA A 142 -6.84 -15.68 -16.41
CA ALA A 142 -6.97 -16.19 -15.05
C ALA A 142 -7.92 -15.31 -14.21
N TYR A 143 -7.84 -13.98 -14.33
CA TYR A 143 -8.77 -13.08 -13.64
C TYR A 143 -10.20 -13.19 -14.19
N ILE A 144 -10.36 -13.24 -15.52
CA ILE A 144 -11.67 -13.35 -16.19
C ILE A 144 -12.36 -14.66 -15.81
N SER A 145 -11.62 -15.76 -15.74
CA SER A 145 -12.13 -17.08 -15.35
C SER A 145 -12.34 -17.25 -13.84
N GLY A 146 -12.00 -16.23 -13.02
CA GLY A 146 -12.14 -16.27 -11.56
C GLY A 146 -11.13 -17.17 -10.84
N LYS A 147 -10.09 -17.65 -11.54
CA LYS A 147 -9.07 -18.57 -11.02
C LYS A 147 -7.81 -17.87 -10.54
N ALA A 148 -7.62 -16.61 -10.90
CA ALA A 148 -6.40 -15.88 -10.57
C ALA A 148 -6.22 -15.76 -9.05
N ASP A 149 -5.06 -16.24 -8.60
CA ASP A 149 -4.46 -15.81 -7.35
C ASP A 149 -3.01 -15.42 -7.61
N PHE A 150 -2.83 -14.20 -8.10
CA PHE A 150 -1.51 -13.70 -8.49
C PHE A 150 -0.48 -13.80 -7.35
N HIS A 151 -0.91 -13.63 -6.10
CA HIS A 151 -0.01 -13.76 -4.96
C HIS A 151 0.39 -15.20 -4.65
N ALA A 152 -0.52 -16.17 -4.82
CA ALA A 152 -0.19 -17.59 -4.69
C ALA A 152 0.70 -18.05 -5.84
N GLU A 153 0.38 -17.67 -7.08
CA GLU A 153 1.18 -18.02 -8.25
C GLU A 153 2.60 -17.46 -8.16
N VAL A 154 2.75 -16.20 -7.70
CA VAL A 154 4.07 -15.61 -7.42
C VAL A 154 4.76 -16.30 -6.24
N ALA A 155 4.03 -16.68 -5.19
CA ALA A 155 4.60 -17.43 -4.07
C ALA A 155 5.19 -18.77 -4.51
N ASP A 156 4.43 -19.54 -5.27
CA ASP A 156 4.82 -20.86 -5.77
C ASP A 156 6.03 -20.75 -6.71
N LEU A 157 6.01 -19.76 -7.61
CA LEU A 157 7.11 -19.51 -8.54
C LEU A 157 8.43 -19.14 -7.83
N VAL A 158 8.32 -18.34 -6.78
CA VAL A 158 9.46 -17.84 -6.01
C VAL A 158 9.88 -18.81 -4.90
N GLY A 159 9.05 -19.80 -4.56
CA GLY A 159 9.31 -20.75 -3.48
C GLY A 159 9.17 -20.14 -2.08
N ILE A 160 8.33 -19.11 -1.94
CA ILE A 160 8.13 -18.38 -0.68
C ILE A 160 6.69 -18.54 -0.19
N ASN A 161 6.48 -18.47 1.12
CA ASN A 161 5.11 -18.52 1.65
C ASN A 161 4.27 -17.32 1.14
N ARG A 162 2.95 -17.54 1.00
CA ARG A 162 1.99 -16.56 0.47
C ARG A 162 2.02 -15.20 1.19
N LYS A 163 2.25 -15.18 2.51
CA LYS A 163 2.35 -13.96 3.31
C LYS A 163 3.57 -13.12 2.92
N THR A 164 4.68 -13.78 2.65
CA THR A 164 5.93 -13.18 2.17
C THR A 164 5.74 -12.70 0.73
N ALA A 165 5.08 -13.49 -0.13
CA ALA A 165 4.73 -13.07 -1.50
C ALA A 165 3.79 -11.87 -1.57
N LYS A 166 2.84 -11.70 -0.64
CA LYS A 166 2.01 -10.47 -0.59
C LYS A 166 2.85 -9.22 -0.32
N THR A 167 3.86 -9.33 0.55
CA THR A 167 4.74 -8.21 0.91
C THR A 167 5.78 -7.93 -0.18
N ILE A 168 6.31 -8.99 -0.79
CA ILE A 168 7.43 -8.94 -1.72
C ILE A 168 6.98 -8.82 -3.17
N GLY A 169 5.90 -9.50 -3.56
CA GLY A 169 5.33 -9.46 -4.91
C GLY A 169 4.95 -8.03 -5.30
N LEU A 170 4.38 -7.24 -4.39
CA LEU A 170 4.19 -5.80 -4.58
C LEU A 170 5.54 -5.08 -4.76
N GLY A 171 6.51 -5.39 -3.92
CA GLY A 171 7.87 -4.86 -4.02
C GLY A 171 8.53 -5.11 -5.38
N ILE A 172 8.51 -6.36 -5.85
CA ILE A 172 9.05 -6.78 -7.15
C ILE A 172 8.27 -6.12 -8.28
N MET A 173 6.93 -6.08 -8.21
CA MET A 173 6.10 -5.34 -9.17
C MET A 173 6.47 -3.86 -9.27
N TYR A 174 6.94 -3.27 -8.18
CA TYR A 174 7.38 -1.87 -8.12
C TYR A 174 8.90 -1.67 -8.31
N GLY A 175 9.59 -2.65 -8.89
CA GLY A 175 10.99 -2.53 -9.28
C GLY A 175 11.97 -2.60 -8.10
N MET A 176 11.64 -3.37 -7.06
CA MET A 176 12.57 -3.66 -5.98
C MET A 176 13.85 -4.32 -6.52
N GLY A 177 14.99 -3.68 -6.30
CA GLY A 177 16.28 -4.21 -6.71
C GLY A 177 16.73 -5.42 -5.88
N LYS A 178 17.63 -6.23 -6.46
CA LYS A 178 18.14 -7.49 -5.87
C LYS A 178 18.62 -7.39 -4.43
N GLY A 179 19.33 -6.31 -4.05
CA GLY A 179 19.84 -6.15 -2.67
C GLY A 179 18.71 -5.99 -1.65
N LYS A 180 17.73 -5.13 -1.96
CA LYS A 180 16.57 -4.94 -1.08
C LYS A 180 15.68 -6.19 -1.02
N LEU A 181 15.61 -6.93 -2.12
CA LEU A 181 14.90 -8.21 -2.15
C LEU A 181 15.60 -9.25 -1.26
N ALA A 182 16.93 -9.38 -1.37
CA ALA A 182 17.75 -10.24 -0.52
C ALA A 182 17.54 -9.92 0.97
N ASP A 183 17.62 -8.64 1.34
CA ASP A 183 17.39 -8.18 2.72
C ASP A 183 15.98 -8.52 3.25
N GLN A 184 14.95 -8.43 2.40
CA GLN A 184 13.57 -8.74 2.80
C GLN A 184 13.30 -10.23 2.91
N LEU A 185 13.96 -11.04 2.09
CA LEU A 185 13.84 -12.49 2.09
C LEU A 185 14.76 -13.16 3.12
N GLY A 186 15.81 -12.46 3.57
CA GLY A 186 16.86 -13.06 4.41
C GLY A 186 17.70 -14.08 3.64
N VAL A 187 17.83 -13.90 2.33
CA VAL A 187 18.61 -14.75 1.41
C VAL A 187 19.83 -13.99 0.89
N ASP A 188 20.75 -14.69 0.23
CA ASP A 188 21.87 -14.03 -0.41
C ASP A 188 21.47 -13.27 -1.69
N VAL A 189 22.39 -12.44 -2.20
CA VAL A 189 22.13 -11.59 -3.37
C VAL A 189 21.99 -12.41 -4.67
N GLU A 190 22.61 -13.59 -4.75
CA GLU A 190 22.54 -14.45 -5.93
C GLU A 190 21.19 -15.20 -5.97
N GLU A 191 20.72 -15.72 -4.85
CA GLU A 191 19.39 -16.30 -4.73
C GLU A 191 18.30 -15.26 -5.05
N ALA A 192 18.44 -14.03 -4.54
CA ALA A 192 17.54 -12.93 -4.89
C ALA A 192 17.60 -12.58 -6.39
N ARG A 193 18.77 -12.71 -7.04
CA ARG A 193 18.90 -12.52 -8.49
C ARG A 193 18.12 -13.59 -9.25
N ASP A 194 18.25 -14.85 -8.88
CA ASP A 194 17.56 -15.97 -9.54
C ASP A 194 16.03 -15.91 -9.34
N ILE A 195 15.57 -15.43 -8.17
CA ILE A 195 14.16 -15.12 -7.92
C ILE A 195 13.65 -14.04 -8.87
N LEU A 196 14.39 -12.94 -9.04
CA LEU A 196 14.01 -11.88 -9.97
C LEU A 196 13.98 -12.38 -11.42
N VAL A 197 14.90 -13.26 -11.81
CA VAL A 197 14.91 -13.86 -13.15
C VAL A 197 13.63 -14.67 -13.37
N ARG A 198 13.32 -15.61 -12.46
CA ARG A 198 12.09 -16.41 -12.54
C ARG A 198 10.84 -15.52 -12.63
N PHE A 199 10.73 -14.51 -11.77
CA PHE A 199 9.60 -13.59 -11.78
C PHE A 199 9.49 -12.84 -13.11
N ASN A 200 10.60 -12.32 -13.64
CA ASN A 200 10.59 -11.60 -14.92
C ASN A 200 10.26 -12.51 -16.11
N THR A 201 10.60 -13.79 -16.06
CA THR A 201 10.21 -14.78 -17.07
C THR A 201 8.70 -15.06 -17.02
N TYR A 202 8.13 -15.13 -15.82
CA TYR A 202 6.71 -15.41 -15.63
C TYR A 202 5.81 -14.20 -15.90
N ALA A 203 6.21 -13.02 -15.43
CA ALA A 203 5.47 -11.78 -15.56
C ALA A 203 6.30 -10.70 -16.30
N PRO A 204 6.72 -10.95 -17.56
CA PRO A 204 7.58 -10.03 -18.31
C PRO A 204 6.91 -8.67 -18.54
N PHE A 205 5.57 -8.66 -18.65
CA PHE A 205 4.77 -7.45 -18.79
C PHE A 205 5.00 -6.43 -17.67
N VAL A 206 5.39 -6.85 -16.46
CA VAL A 206 5.63 -5.93 -15.33
C VAL A 206 6.79 -4.99 -15.64
N ARG A 207 7.91 -5.55 -16.10
CA ARG A 207 9.08 -4.77 -16.49
C ARG A 207 8.80 -3.93 -17.73
N GLN A 208 8.14 -4.51 -18.73
CA GLN A 208 7.75 -3.79 -19.95
C GLN A 208 6.84 -2.58 -19.62
N MET A 209 5.90 -2.76 -18.70
CA MET A 209 5.04 -1.71 -18.20
C MET A 209 5.85 -0.63 -17.47
N ALA A 210 6.77 -1.03 -16.58
CA ALA A 210 7.65 -0.09 -15.88
C ALA A 210 8.41 0.79 -16.87
N ASP A 211 9.05 0.18 -17.87
CA ASP A 211 9.81 0.88 -18.91
C ASP A 211 8.92 1.81 -19.75
N SER A 212 7.73 1.36 -20.14
CA SER A 212 6.75 2.16 -20.89
C SER A 212 6.34 3.42 -20.12
N VAL A 213 5.98 3.25 -18.85
CA VAL A 213 5.53 4.36 -17.99
C VAL A 213 6.68 5.31 -17.66
N MET A 214 7.89 4.78 -17.43
CA MET A 214 9.11 5.57 -17.23
C MET A 214 9.43 6.43 -18.46
N ARG A 215 9.34 5.87 -19.67
CA ARG A 215 9.51 6.64 -20.93
C ARG A 215 8.47 7.74 -21.06
N SER A 216 7.20 7.43 -20.77
CA SER A 216 6.11 8.41 -20.79
C SER A 216 6.35 9.55 -19.78
N ALA A 217 6.76 9.21 -18.55
CA ALA A 217 7.08 10.18 -17.50
C ALA A 217 8.28 11.05 -17.87
N SER A 218 9.34 10.46 -18.44
CA SER A 218 10.55 11.18 -18.88
C SER A 218 10.24 12.19 -19.99
N THR A 219 9.50 11.76 -21.01
CA THR A 219 9.17 12.60 -22.18
C THR A 219 8.12 13.66 -21.87
N LYS A 220 6.97 13.28 -21.29
CA LYS A 220 5.82 14.18 -21.07
C LYS A 220 5.90 14.95 -19.75
N GLY A 221 6.67 14.45 -18.78
CA GLY A 221 6.73 15.02 -17.43
C GLY A 221 5.58 14.67 -16.52
N TYR A 222 4.63 13.85 -16.98
CA TYR A 222 3.56 13.32 -16.15
C TYR A 222 3.05 12.01 -16.73
N ILE A 223 2.35 11.25 -15.89
CA ILE A 223 1.53 10.10 -16.30
C ILE A 223 0.07 10.40 -15.98
N LYS A 224 -0.86 9.63 -16.55
CA LYS A 224 -2.28 9.69 -16.20
C LYS A 224 -2.71 8.39 -15.54
N THR A 225 -3.43 8.47 -14.44
CA THR A 225 -4.14 7.33 -13.83
C THR A 225 -5.37 6.94 -14.64
N LEU A 226 -6.07 5.90 -14.18
CA LEU A 226 -7.24 5.35 -14.84
C LEU A 226 -8.36 6.37 -15.09
N LEU A 227 -8.67 7.22 -14.10
CA LEU A 227 -9.66 8.29 -14.24
C LEU A 227 -9.04 9.64 -14.65
N GLY A 228 -7.81 9.63 -15.19
CA GLY A 228 -7.20 10.78 -15.84
C GLY A 228 -6.44 11.75 -14.93
N ARG A 229 -6.25 11.46 -13.64
CA ARG A 229 -5.41 12.28 -12.74
C ARG A 229 -3.99 12.35 -13.26
N ARG A 230 -3.43 13.56 -13.38
CA ARG A 230 -2.03 13.76 -13.76
C ARG A 230 -1.11 13.60 -12.56
N CYS A 231 -0.14 12.70 -12.66
CA CYS A 231 0.94 12.55 -11.68
C CYS A 231 2.24 13.11 -12.27
N HIS A 232 2.66 14.28 -11.80
CA HIS A 232 3.78 15.05 -12.34
C HIS A 232 5.17 14.60 -11.83
N PHE A 233 6.18 14.84 -12.67
CA PHE A 233 7.62 14.63 -12.45
C PHE A 233 8.38 15.93 -12.79
N ASP A 234 8.28 16.91 -11.90
CA ASP A 234 8.76 18.28 -12.14
C ASP A 234 10.20 18.53 -11.66
N MET A 235 10.81 17.51 -11.06
CA MET A 235 12.19 17.57 -10.55
C MET A 235 13.15 17.02 -11.59
N TRP A 236 14.37 17.58 -11.60
CA TRP A 236 15.42 17.28 -12.57
C TRP A 236 16.72 16.98 -11.83
N GLU A 237 17.48 16.03 -12.34
CA GLU A 237 18.75 15.55 -11.78
C GLU A 237 19.82 15.44 -12.89
N PRO A 238 21.11 15.38 -12.55
CA PRO A 238 22.16 15.15 -13.54
C PRO A 238 21.96 13.83 -14.29
N LEU A 239 22.52 13.74 -15.51
CA LEU A 239 22.53 12.49 -16.27
C LEU A 239 23.18 11.34 -15.48
N GLN A 240 24.31 11.63 -14.83
CA GLN A 240 25.07 10.67 -14.04
C GLN A 240 24.41 10.41 -12.69
N TYR A 241 24.10 9.14 -12.41
CA TYR A 241 23.45 8.73 -11.17
C TYR A 241 24.31 9.06 -9.94
N GLY A 242 23.70 9.60 -8.90
CA GLY A 242 24.35 9.84 -7.60
C GLY A 242 25.26 11.08 -7.51
N THR A 243 25.36 11.88 -8.58
CA THR A 243 26.28 13.03 -8.65
C THR A 243 25.66 14.37 -8.25
N GLY A 244 24.37 14.40 -7.92
CA GLY A 244 23.67 15.61 -7.52
C GLY A 244 22.31 15.32 -6.93
N ARG A 245 21.66 16.38 -6.44
CA ARG A 245 20.30 16.29 -5.88
C ARG A 245 19.23 16.69 -6.90
N PRO A 246 18.02 16.13 -6.83
CA PRO A 246 16.91 16.58 -7.65
C PRO A 246 16.51 18.04 -7.33
N LEU A 247 16.44 18.89 -8.36
CA LEU A 247 16.11 20.33 -8.27
C LEU A 247 14.96 20.71 -9.23
N LYS A 248 14.43 21.94 -9.11
CA LYS A 248 13.50 22.46 -10.13
C LYS A 248 14.26 22.70 -11.44
N LYS A 249 13.57 22.62 -12.57
CA LYS A 249 14.20 22.67 -13.92
C LYS A 249 15.18 23.83 -14.10
N LYS A 250 14.78 25.05 -13.72
CA LYS A 250 15.61 26.26 -13.88
C LYS A 250 16.90 26.17 -13.05
N GLU A 251 16.78 25.75 -11.80
CA GLU A 251 17.92 25.57 -10.88
C GLU A 251 18.85 24.46 -11.38
N ALA A 252 18.29 23.32 -11.79
CA ALA A 252 19.05 22.19 -12.31
C ALA A 252 19.85 22.55 -13.57
N LEU A 253 19.28 23.36 -14.48
CA LEU A 253 19.98 23.85 -15.68
C LEU A 253 21.20 24.71 -15.32
N HIS A 254 21.09 25.52 -14.27
CA HIS A 254 22.17 26.39 -13.81
C HIS A 254 23.25 25.60 -13.05
N GLU A 255 22.85 24.72 -12.13
CA GLU A 255 23.76 23.94 -11.28
C GLU A 255 24.56 22.90 -12.07
N TYR A 256 23.93 22.28 -13.09
CA TYR A 256 24.49 21.11 -13.79
C TYR A 256 24.83 21.40 -15.26
N ASN A 257 25.06 22.66 -15.61
CA ASN A 257 25.49 23.11 -16.95
C ASN A 257 24.64 22.56 -18.12
N GLY A 258 23.33 22.39 -17.90
CA GLY A 258 22.40 21.92 -18.94
C GLY A 258 22.27 20.40 -19.11
N GLU A 259 23.13 19.57 -18.52
CA GLU A 259 23.10 18.11 -18.66
C GLU A 259 22.17 17.45 -17.64
N ILE A 260 20.85 17.55 -17.87
CA ILE A 260 19.83 17.10 -16.92
C ILE A 260 18.82 16.13 -17.51
N LYS A 261 18.27 15.26 -16.66
CA LYS A 261 17.12 14.40 -16.95
C LYS A 261 16.05 14.55 -15.87
N ARG A 262 14.84 14.04 -16.13
CA ARG A 262 13.79 14.02 -15.12
C ARG A 262 14.13 13.05 -13.99
N ALA A 263 14.06 13.56 -12.77
CA ALA A 263 14.25 12.79 -11.57
C ALA A 263 13.01 11.95 -11.24
N PHE A 264 13.23 10.90 -10.45
CA PHE A 264 12.16 10.04 -9.88
C PHE A 264 11.28 9.29 -10.87
N VAL A 265 11.61 9.27 -12.17
CA VAL A 265 10.80 8.56 -13.18
C VAL A 265 10.68 7.06 -12.89
N TYR A 266 11.65 6.46 -12.20
CA TYR A 266 11.57 5.07 -11.72
C TYR A 266 10.38 4.80 -10.77
N LYS A 267 9.77 5.84 -10.17
CA LYS A 267 8.56 5.73 -9.35
C LYS A 267 7.27 5.76 -10.16
N ALA A 268 7.34 5.88 -11.49
CA ALA A 268 6.18 6.15 -12.32
C ALA A 268 5.19 4.99 -12.38
N LEU A 269 5.66 3.74 -12.45
CA LEU A 269 4.78 2.59 -12.36
C LEU A 269 4.00 2.59 -11.04
N ASN A 270 4.70 2.74 -9.90
CA ASN A 270 4.03 2.78 -8.60
C ASN A 270 3.01 3.93 -8.49
N LYS A 271 3.34 5.12 -9.00
CA LYS A 271 2.39 6.25 -9.08
C LYS A 271 1.18 5.94 -9.96
N LEU A 272 1.36 5.22 -11.06
CA LEU A 272 0.27 4.82 -11.95
C LEU A 272 -0.70 3.89 -11.22
N ILE A 273 -0.16 2.82 -10.62
CA ILE A 273 -0.96 1.77 -9.99
C ILE A 273 -1.65 2.31 -8.74
N GLN A 274 -0.90 2.91 -7.81
CA GLN A 274 -1.49 3.44 -6.57
C GLN A 274 -2.44 4.61 -6.78
N GLY A 275 -2.15 5.47 -7.77
CA GLY A 275 -3.03 6.57 -8.11
C GLY A 275 -4.33 6.09 -8.76
N SER A 276 -4.26 5.08 -9.62
CA SER A 276 -5.46 4.48 -10.22
C SER A 276 -6.29 3.71 -9.20
N ALA A 277 -5.65 2.96 -8.31
CA ALA A 277 -6.29 2.35 -7.14
C ALA A 277 -7.02 3.40 -6.26
N ALA A 278 -6.36 4.53 -5.98
CA ALA A 278 -6.99 5.61 -5.22
C ALA A 278 -8.18 6.24 -5.94
N ASP A 279 -8.11 6.38 -7.27
CA ASP A 279 -9.22 6.86 -8.09
C ASP A 279 -10.39 5.88 -8.06
N MET A 280 -10.13 4.57 -8.16
CA MET A 280 -11.14 3.51 -8.04
C MET A 280 -11.85 3.55 -6.69
N THR A 281 -11.12 3.52 -5.57
CA THR A 281 -11.72 3.55 -4.24
C THR A 281 -12.52 4.84 -4.00
N LYS A 282 -12.04 5.99 -4.49
CA LYS A 282 -12.79 7.25 -4.38
C LYS A 282 -14.07 7.27 -5.21
N LYS A 283 -14.04 6.68 -6.41
CA LYS A 283 -15.24 6.55 -7.26
C LYS A 283 -16.25 5.61 -6.60
N ALA A 284 -15.80 4.48 -6.07
CA ALA A 284 -16.65 3.54 -5.34
C ALA A 284 -17.28 4.16 -4.09
N MET A 285 -16.50 4.92 -3.32
CA MET A 285 -17.00 5.67 -2.17
C MET A 285 -18.13 6.64 -2.55
N LEU A 286 -17.97 7.35 -3.67
CA LEU A 286 -19.00 8.27 -4.18
C LEU A 286 -20.24 7.52 -4.70
N ASP A 287 -20.05 6.41 -5.40
CA ASP A 287 -21.17 5.62 -5.95
C ASP A 287 -22.00 4.95 -4.85
N CYS A 288 -21.34 4.42 -3.81
CA CYS A 288 -22.01 3.91 -2.61
C CYS A 288 -22.81 5.03 -1.92
N PHE A 289 -22.19 6.20 -1.70
CA PHE A 289 -22.87 7.34 -1.08
C PHE A 289 -24.11 7.77 -1.89
N ASN A 290 -24.00 7.86 -3.22
CA ASN A 290 -25.12 8.21 -4.09
C ASN A 290 -26.24 7.15 -4.07
N ALA A 291 -25.91 5.90 -3.78
CA ALA A 291 -26.86 4.81 -3.57
C ALA A 291 -27.41 4.74 -2.13
N SER A 292 -27.17 5.77 -1.31
CA SER A 292 -27.57 5.85 0.10
C SER A 292 -26.86 4.85 1.03
N TYR A 293 -25.68 4.38 0.63
CA TYR A 293 -24.77 3.60 1.49
C TYR A 293 -23.57 4.47 1.88
N GLU A 294 -23.65 5.12 3.04
CA GLU A 294 -22.60 6.03 3.51
C GLU A 294 -21.44 5.25 4.14
N PRO A 295 -20.21 5.33 3.58
CA PRO A 295 -19.04 4.71 4.17
C PRO A 295 -18.64 5.42 5.47
N LEU A 296 -18.48 4.67 6.55
CA LEU A 296 -18.03 5.16 7.85
C LEU A 296 -16.53 5.47 7.86
N LEU A 297 -15.75 4.62 7.18
CA LEU A 297 -14.30 4.64 7.20
C LEU A 297 -13.76 4.11 5.87
N GLN A 298 -12.64 4.68 5.44
CA GLN A 298 -11.87 4.18 4.31
C GLN A 298 -10.45 3.83 4.77
N VAL A 299 -10.04 2.57 4.56
CA VAL A 299 -8.71 2.06 4.93
C VAL A 299 -8.05 1.46 3.70
N HIS A 300 -7.25 2.27 3.01
CA HIS A 300 -6.59 1.86 1.76
C HIS A 300 -7.58 1.49 0.65
N ASP A 301 -7.76 0.21 0.36
CA ASP A 301 -8.72 -0.35 -0.59
C ASP A 301 -10.07 -0.72 0.05
N GLU A 302 -10.14 -0.75 1.38
CA GLU A 302 -11.32 -1.12 2.16
C GLU A 302 -12.27 0.09 2.36
N LEU A 303 -13.57 -0.14 2.17
CA LEU A 303 -14.66 0.72 2.61
C LEU A 303 -15.48 0.01 3.68
N VAL A 304 -15.74 0.73 4.77
CA VAL A 304 -16.44 0.23 5.94
C VAL A 304 -17.84 0.83 6.01
N PHE A 305 -18.83 0.02 6.36
CA PHE A 305 -20.23 0.42 6.49
C PHE A 305 -20.84 -0.16 7.77
N SER A 306 -21.90 0.50 8.26
CA SER A 306 -22.91 -0.18 9.09
C SER A 306 -24.01 -0.68 8.17
N VAL A 307 -24.38 -1.94 8.30
CA VAL A 307 -25.39 -2.59 7.45
C VAL A 307 -26.45 -3.29 8.29
N SER A 308 -27.70 -3.23 7.84
CA SER A 308 -28.84 -3.86 8.49
C SER A 308 -29.23 -5.21 7.88
N SER A 309 -28.72 -5.53 6.68
CA SER A 309 -29.10 -6.76 5.96
C SER A 309 -28.02 -7.27 5.02
N LYS A 310 -28.15 -8.55 4.60
CA LYS A 310 -27.24 -9.16 3.61
C LYS A 310 -27.48 -8.59 2.21
N GLU A 311 -28.67 -8.06 1.94
CA GLU A 311 -29.05 -7.43 0.69
C GLU A 311 -28.26 -6.13 0.47
N GLU A 312 -28.09 -5.33 1.53
CA GLU A 312 -27.23 -4.14 1.49
C GLU A 312 -25.78 -4.50 1.20
N VAL A 313 -25.25 -5.55 1.84
CA VAL A 313 -23.88 -6.03 1.60
C VAL A 313 -23.69 -6.41 0.13
N LYS A 314 -24.62 -7.18 -0.45
CA LYS A 314 -24.58 -7.55 -1.88
C LYS A 314 -24.66 -6.33 -2.79
N ALA A 315 -25.48 -5.35 -2.45
CA ALA A 315 -25.61 -4.11 -3.22
C ALA A 315 -24.30 -3.30 -3.18
N ILE A 316 -23.70 -3.13 -1.99
CA ILE A 316 -22.42 -2.45 -1.80
C ILE A 316 -21.31 -3.12 -2.62
N ILE A 317 -21.16 -4.45 -2.51
CA ILE A 317 -20.18 -5.23 -3.29
C ILE A 317 -20.35 -4.93 -4.79
N LYS A 318 -21.58 -5.06 -5.29
CA LYS A 318 -21.88 -4.86 -6.71
C LYS A 318 -21.53 -3.43 -7.16
N ILE A 319 -21.93 -2.42 -6.39
CA ILE A 319 -21.61 -1.02 -6.69
C ILE A 319 -20.10 -0.82 -6.77
N MET A 320 -19.35 -1.31 -5.77
CA MET A 320 -17.89 -1.18 -5.74
C MET A 320 -17.22 -1.88 -6.93
N GLU A 321 -17.67 -3.08 -7.30
CA GLU A 321 -17.17 -3.82 -8.46
C GLU A 321 -17.46 -3.11 -9.80
N GLU A 322 -18.60 -2.45 -9.92
CA GLU A 322 -19.05 -1.76 -11.15
C GLU A 322 -18.56 -0.30 -11.24
N SER A 323 -18.03 0.27 -10.15
CA SER A 323 -17.66 1.69 -10.04
C SER A 323 -16.66 2.16 -11.10
N VAL A 324 -15.75 1.27 -11.51
CA VAL A 324 -14.72 1.54 -12.51
C VAL A 324 -14.52 0.33 -13.42
N SER A 325 -14.76 0.49 -14.71
CA SER A 325 -14.51 -0.58 -15.69
C SER A 325 -13.01 -0.81 -15.93
N LEU A 326 -12.59 -2.06 -15.81
CA LEU A 326 -11.25 -2.57 -16.13
C LEU A 326 -11.36 -3.61 -17.27
N GLU A 327 -10.21 -4.03 -17.82
CA GLU A 327 -10.18 -5.12 -18.83
C GLU A 327 -10.27 -6.51 -18.17
N VAL A 328 -10.04 -6.56 -16.85
CA VAL A 328 -10.23 -7.73 -16.00
C VAL A 328 -11.28 -7.38 -14.95
N PRO A 329 -12.16 -8.30 -14.54
CA PRO A 329 -13.23 -7.96 -13.60
C PRO A 329 -12.66 -7.44 -12.28
N ASN A 330 -13.30 -6.43 -11.69
CA ASN A 330 -13.08 -6.14 -10.28
C ASN A 330 -13.68 -7.25 -9.44
N LYS A 331 -13.16 -7.42 -8.23
CA LYS A 331 -13.74 -8.31 -7.24
C LYS A 331 -13.67 -7.65 -5.88
N VAL A 332 -14.76 -7.70 -5.13
CA VAL A 332 -14.84 -7.18 -3.76
C VAL A 332 -15.26 -8.30 -2.84
N ASP A 333 -14.48 -8.49 -1.77
CA ASP A 333 -14.81 -9.42 -0.69
C ASP A 333 -15.36 -8.59 0.47
N ALA A 334 -16.43 -9.06 1.12
CA ALA A 334 -17.00 -8.40 2.28
C ALA A 334 -17.02 -9.31 3.51
N GLU A 335 -16.61 -8.75 4.64
CA GLU A 335 -16.54 -9.41 5.93
C GLU A 335 -17.48 -8.73 6.93
N LEU A 336 -18.24 -9.53 7.67
CA LEU A 336 -19.23 -9.05 8.63
C LEU A 336 -18.81 -9.34 10.06
N GLY A 337 -18.99 -8.38 10.96
CA GLY A 337 -18.69 -8.53 12.38
C GLY A 337 -19.62 -7.73 13.28
N LYS A 338 -19.56 -8.00 14.59
CA LYS A 338 -20.21 -7.13 15.60
C LYS A 338 -19.46 -5.82 15.80
N ASN A 339 -18.19 -5.80 15.42
CA ASN A 339 -17.25 -4.69 15.50
C ASN A 339 -16.11 -4.95 14.50
N TRP A 340 -15.23 -3.98 14.28
CA TRP A 340 -14.13 -4.12 13.33
C TRP A 340 -13.13 -5.23 13.70
N GLY A 341 -12.95 -5.52 14.98
CA GLY A 341 -12.04 -6.58 15.44
C GLY A 341 -12.55 -7.98 15.08
N GLU A 342 -13.87 -8.15 15.02
CA GLU A 342 -14.55 -9.43 14.74
C GLU A 342 -14.89 -9.64 13.26
N SER A 343 -14.86 -8.60 12.41
CA SER A 343 -15.09 -8.79 10.97
C SER A 343 -13.93 -9.52 10.29
N MET A 344 -12.69 -9.26 10.71
CA MET A 344 -11.47 -9.85 10.11
C MET A 344 -11.11 -11.27 10.56
N SER A 345 -12.10 -12.10 10.93
CA SER A 345 -11.88 -13.47 11.41
C SER A 345 -11.94 -14.53 10.32
#